data_AF-A0A316SRV4-F1
#
_entry.id   AF-A0A316SRV4-F1
#
_cell.length_a   1.000
_cell.length_b   1.000
_cell.length_c   1.000
_cell.angle_alpha   90.00
_cell.angle_beta   90.00
_cell.angle_gamma   90.00
#
_symmetry.space_group_name_H-M   'P 1'
#
loop_
_entity.id
_entity.type
_entity.pdbx_description
1 polymer ?
#
loop_
_entity_poly.entity_id
_entity_poly.type
_entity_poly.pdbx_seq_one_letter_code
_entity_poly.pdbx_strand_id
1 'polypeptide(L)'
;MTESCDIEEVVSSFAEENRQEGLRVFVAGGNRPGNDPLYVEEAYNLGRQIIKLDFKLDFGLSNSGIMGAVARGVLDGWNKKKCAETPIQGVTTQVYYDLYPHDDAIIGQIEDVILAKTLEERKQKLLNADFVVFAPGGVGTLDELAYDCVAMQDGFLPIKPFILFNVDGYFHHLVEYLKAIAAKGFADPLPFIVVDDSNELSVVFRLLKLRYKKGKTTAEAYAATRQLIYELPYFLKKKTDSSVHVEDIIAEMDAVEKQGSAEQKQELANEIEKAYLEKEIERMYDRLAKTGRDTSIVSDKLTNLKKRKKANKSTK
;
A
#
# COMPACT_ATOMS: atom_id res chain seq x y z
N MET A 1 34.05 -10.69 21.07
CA MET A 1 32.86 -10.42 21.90
C MET A 1 32.00 -9.47 21.09
N THR A 2 31.09 -10.03 20.30
CA THR A 2 30.20 -9.26 19.42
C THR A 2 29.00 -8.82 20.23
N GLU A 3 28.86 -7.51 20.43
CA GLU A 3 27.69 -6.87 21.03
C GLU A 3 26.45 -7.28 20.24
N SER A 4 25.60 -8.09 20.87
CA SER A 4 24.26 -8.36 20.39
C SER A 4 23.45 -7.09 20.55
N CYS A 5 23.19 -6.38 19.44
CA CYS A 5 22.27 -5.26 19.40
C CYS A 5 20.88 -5.79 19.74
N ASP A 6 20.33 -5.35 20.87
CA ASP A 6 19.09 -5.87 21.44
C ASP A 6 17.92 -5.48 20.52
N ILE A 7 17.10 -6.45 20.14
CA ILE A 7 16.08 -6.23 19.09
C ILE A 7 14.98 -5.29 19.59
N GLU A 8 14.77 -5.21 20.91
CA GLU A 8 13.92 -4.19 21.53
C GLU A 8 14.43 -2.76 21.30
N GLU A 9 15.76 -2.58 21.26
CA GLU A 9 16.46 -1.30 21.04
C GLU A 9 16.40 -0.88 19.56
N VAL A 10 16.35 -1.84 18.63
CA VAL A 10 16.21 -1.59 17.18
C VAL A 10 14.76 -1.26 16.80
N VAL A 11 13.78 -1.91 17.44
CA VAL A 11 12.35 -1.64 17.22
C VAL A 11 11.95 -0.32 17.87
N SER A 12 12.49 0.02 19.05
CA SER A 12 12.27 1.31 19.70
C SER A 12 12.90 2.46 18.91
N SER A 13 14.16 2.31 18.46
CA SER A 13 14.87 3.36 17.72
C SER A 13 14.26 3.62 16.33
N PHE A 14 13.83 2.60 15.60
CA PHE A 14 13.11 2.80 14.32
C PHE A 14 11.73 3.45 14.52
N ALA A 15 11.03 3.10 15.60
CA ALA A 15 9.78 3.77 15.97
C ALA A 15 10.00 5.21 16.46
N GLU A 16 11.17 5.54 17.02
CA GLU A 16 11.56 6.91 17.43
C GLU A 16 12.03 7.76 16.25
N GLU A 17 12.84 7.22 15.33
CA GLU A 17 13.24 7.87 14.08
C GLU A 17 12.03 8.20 13.20
N ASN A 18 11.09 7.26 13.04
CA ASN A 18 9.85 7.49 12.28
C ASN A 18 8.84 8.41 13.00
N ARG A 19 9.01 8.64 14.32
CA ARG A 19 8.16 9.55 15.11
C ARG A 19 8.59 11.01 15.03
N GLN A 20 9.85 11.31 14.71
CA GLN A 20 10.35 12.70 14.70
C GLN A 20 9.82 13.53 13.52
N GLU A 21 9.62 12.95 12.34
CA GLU A 21 9.07 13.67 11.18
C GLU A 21 7.74 13.13 10.64
N GLY A 22 7.34 11.91 11.02
CA GLY A 22 6.14 11.23 10.52
C GLY A 22 6.28 10.79 9.07
N LEU A 23 6.16 9.48 8.81
CA LEU A 23 6.22 8.94 7.45
C LEU A 23 5.17 9.60 6.54
N ARG A 24 5.58 9.92 5.32
CA ARG A 24 4.73 10.62 4.34
C ARG A 24 4.16 9.63 3.35
N VAL A 25 2.86 9.70 3.10
CA VAL A 25 2.17 8.94 2.06
C VAL A 25 1.69 9.87 0.97
N PHE A 26 2.11 9.62 -0.26
CA PHE A 26 1.48 10.25 -1.42
C PHE A 26 0.24 9.45 -1.81
N VAL A 27 -0.92 10.12 -1.90
CA VAL A 27 -2.14 9.50 -2.42
C VAL A 27 -2.50 10.10 -3.79
N ALA A 28 -2.36 9.28 -4.83
CA ALA A 28 -2.84 9.56 -6.17
C ALA A 28 -4.29 9.08 -6.32
N GLY A 29 -5.19 9.89 -6.86
CA GLY A 29 -6.60 9.50 -7.00
C GLY A 29 -7.41 10.42 -7.90
N GLY A 30 -8.65 10.01 -8.20
CA GLY A 30 -9.55 10.79 -9.05
C GLY A 30 -10.00 12.12 -8.41
N ASN A 31 -10.01 13.20 -9.18
CA ASN A 31 -10.74 14.43 -8.82
C ASN A 31 -12.27 14.26 -8.92
N ARG A 32 -12.73 13.19 -9.59
CA ARG A 32 -14.12 12.76 -9.69
C ARG A 32 -14.39 11.58 -8.74
N PRO A 33 -15.62 11.45 -8.21
CA PRO A 33 -15.97 10.42 -7.22
C PRO A 33 -16.13 9.01 -7.80
N GLY A 34 -16.27 8.86 -9.12
CA GLY A 34 -16.79 7.63 -9.71
C GLY A 34 -18.33 7.56 -9.61
N ASN A 35 -18.91 6.48 -10.12
CA ASN A 35 -20.37 6.28 -10.12
C ASN A 35 -20.87 5.46 -8.93
N ASP A 36 -19.98 4.72 -8.27
CA ASP A 36 -20.30 3.96 -7.07
C ASP A 36 -19.87 4.74 -5.82
N PRO A 37 -20.78 5.03 -4.87
CA PRO A 37 -20.43 5.72 -3.64
C PRO A 37 -19.36 5.00 -2.79
N LEU A 38 -19.21 3.68 -2.94
CA LEU A 38 -18.21 2.88 -2.23
C LEU A 38 -16.79 3.45 -2.40
N TYR A 39 -16.46 3.97 -3.58
CA TYR A 39 -15.13 4.53 -3.82
C TYR A 39 -14.84 5.76 -2.96
N VAL A 40 -15.84 6.62 -2.76
CA VAL A 40 -15.70 7.82 -1.93
C VAL A 40 -15.66 7.46 -0.45
N GLU A 41 -16.48 6.49 -0.03
CA GLU A 41 -16.48 5.97 1.34
C GLU A 41 -15.12 5.37 1.71
N GLU A 42 -14.60 4.48 0.88
CA GLU A 42 -13.31 3.84 1.11
C GLU A 42 -12.15 4.83 1.02
N ALA A 43 -12.22 5.84 0.14
CA ALA A 43 -11.24 6.92 0.08
C ALA A 43 -11.24 7.79 1.36
N TYR A 44 -12.42 8.08 1.92
CA TYR A 44 -12.53 8.75 3.22
C TYR A 44 -11.93 7.89 4.34
N ASN A 45 -12.21 6.59 4.34
CA ASN A 45 -11.66 5.64 5.31
C ASN A 45 -10.13 5.51 5.18
N LEU A 46 -9.58 5.51 3.97
CA LEU A 46 -8.13 5.63 3.72
C LEU A 46 -7.56 6.86 4.41
N GLY A 47 -8.13 8.05 4.21
CA GLY A 47 -7.70 9.28 4.90
C GLY A 47 -7.74 9.16 6.43
N ARG A 48 -8.79 8.52 6.97
CA ARG A 48 -8.89 8.22 8.40
C ARG A 48 -7.78 7.31 8.90
N GLN A 49 -7.35 6.31 8.13
CA GLN A 49 -6.25 5.42 8.52
C GLN A 49 -4.90 6.14 8.53
N ILE A 50 -4.65 7.02 7.55
CA ILE A 50 -3.42 7.85 7.47
C ILE A 50 -3.22 8.58 8.81
N ILE A 51 -4.20 9.41 9.19
CA ILE A 51 -4.08 10.24 10.40
C ILE A 51 -4.16 9.42 11.69
N LYS A 52 -4.92 8.31 11.70
CA LYS A 52 -5.02 7.43 12.88
C LYS A 52 -3.66 6.84 13.26
N LEU A 53 -2.83 6.51 12.26
CA LEU A 53 -1.51 5.92 12.44
C LEU A 53 -0.36 6.94 12.39
N ASP A 54 -0.69 8.24 12.46
CA ASP A 54 0.23 9.38 12.49
C ASP A 54 1.11 9.51 11.24
N PHE A 55 0.59 9.11 10.07
CA PHE A 55 1.19 9.44 8.78
C PHE A 55 0.80 10.85 8.36
N LYS A 56 1.68 11.47 7.55
CA LYS A 56 1.40 12.74 6.85
C LYS A 56 0.99 12.45 5.41
N LEU A 57 0.07 13.25 4.87
CA LEU A 57 -0.47 13.11 3.53
C LEU A 57 0.21 14.08 2.55
N ASP A 58 0.79 13.53 1.50
CA ASP A 58 1.24 14.26 0.31
C ASP A 58 0.20 14.08 -0.79
N PHE A 59 -0.14 15.18 -1.46
CA PHE A 59 -1.43 15.25 -2.11
C PHE A 59 -1.47 16.21 -3.30
N GLY A 60 -2.19 15.84 -4.36
CA GLY A 60 -2.29 16.63 -5.59
C GLY A 60 -3.11 17.93 -5.54
N LEU A 61 -3.68 18.26 -4.37
CA LEU A 61 -4.57 19.40 -4.11
C LEU A 61 -5.92 19.39 -4.85
N SER A 62 -6.98 18.90 -4.19
CA SER A 62 -8.36 18.89 -4.69
C SER A 62 -9.42 18.79 -3.57
N ASN A 63 -10.51 19.54 -3.67
CA ASN A 63 -11.62 19.45 -2.69
C ASN A 63 -12.69 18.40 -3.08
N SER A 64 -12.56 17.73 -4.22
CA SER A 64 -13.62 16.89 -4.81
C SER A 64 -13.18 15.44 -5.07
N GLY A 65 -14.17 14.57 -5.31
CA GLY A 65 -13.94 13.17 -5.70
C GLY A 65 -13.20 12.36 -4.65
N ILE A 66 -12.38 11.42 -5.12
CA ILE A 66 -11.56 10.51 -4.30
C ILE A 66 -10.52 11.30 -3.51
N MET A 67 -9.82 12.21 -4.19
CA MET A 67 -8.82 13.09 -3.58
C MET A 67 -9.39 13.92 -2.42
N GLY A 68 -10.53 14.60 -2.65
CA GLY A 68 -11.19 15.36 -1.60
C GLY A 68 -11.69 14.48 -0.45
N ALA A 69 -12.11 13.24 -0.72
CA ALA A 69 -12.52 12.31 0.32
C ALA A 69 -11.37 11.91 1.24
N VAL A 70 -10.20 11.61 0.68
CA VAL A 70 -8.97 11.32 1.45
C VAL A 70 -8.59 12.52 2.32
N ALA A 71 -8.54 13.72 1.73
CA ALA A 71 -8.21 14.95 2.47
C ALA A 71 -9.19 15.20 3.62
N ARG A 72 -10.51 15.04 3.40
CA ARG A 72 -11.52 15.12 4.47
C ARG A 72 -11.28 14.10 5.57
N GLY A 73 -10.98 12.84 5.22
CA GLY A 73 -10.72 11.79 6.20
C GLY A 73 -9.53 12.10 7.11
N VAL A 74 -8.47 12.69 6.54
CA VAL A 74 -7.30 13.15 7.28
C VAL A 74 -7.64 14.34 8.18
N LEU A 75 -8.25 15.39 7.63
CA LEU A 75 -8.61 16.61 8.37
C LEU A 75 -9.58 16.32 9.52
N ASP A 76 -10.58 15.46 9.31
CA ASP A 76 -11.52 15.08 10.37
C ASP A 76 -10.83 14.39 11.55
N GLY A 77 -9.84 13.53 11.27
CA GLY A 77 -9.06 12.87 12.33
C GLY A 77 -8.09 13.84 13.00
N TRP A 78 -7.51 14.75 12.24
CA TRP A 78 -6.59 15.78 12.74
C TRP A 78 -7.30 16.78 13.67
N ASN A 79 -8.44 17.31 13.24
CA ASN A 79 -9.27 18.23 14.02
C ASN A 79 -9.70 17.61 15.36
N LYS A 80 -9.94 16.29 15.39
CA LYS A 80 -10.22 15.55 16.64
C LYS A 80 -8.99 15.42 17.54
N LYS A 81 -7.79 15.25 16.97
CA LYS A 81 -6.52 15.17 17.71
C LYS A 81 -6.01 16.54 18.20
N LYS A 82 -6.52 17.65 17.65
CA LYS A 82 -6.12 19.04 17.98
C LYS A 82 -4.61 19.30 17.80
N CYS A 83 -4.01 18.74 16.75
CA CYS A 83 -2.60 19.00 16.47
C CYS A 83 -2.40 20.44 15.94
N ALA A 84 -1.22 21.02 16.17
CA ALA A 84 -0.94 22.42 15.83
C ALA A 84 -0.71 22.67 14.34
N GLU A 85 -0.12 21.71 13.62
CA GLU A 85 0.19 21.82 12.19
C GLU A 85 -0.65 20.82 11.39
N THR A 86 -1.13 21.25 10.22
CA THR A 86 -1.88 20.38 9.30
C THR A 86 -0.99 19.23 8.81
N PRO A 87 -1.46 17.97 8.80
CA PRO A 87 -0.65 16.83 8.41
C PRO A 87 -0.67 16.63 6.88
N ILE A 88 -1.07 17.65 6.12
CA ILE A 88 -1.25 17.60 4.66
C ILE A 88 -0.32 18.59 3.99
N GLN A 89 0.43 18.12 2.99
CA GLN A 89 1.14 18.97 2.03
C GLN A 89 0.49 18.83 0.65
N GLY A 90 -0.01 19.95 0.14
CA GLY A 90 -0.47 20.06 -1.23
C GLY A 90 0.69 20.27 -2.19
N VAL A 91 0.74 19.54 -3.29
CA VAL A 91 1.68 19.77 -4.39
C VAL A 91 0.89 19.90 -5.69
N THR A 92 0.88 21.10 -6.23
CA THR A 92 0.08 21.44 -7.40
C THR A 92 0.80 22.43 -8.30
N THR A 93 0.21 22.79 -9.44
CA THR A 93 0.68 23.91 -10.27
C THR A 93 -0.15 25.15 -9.99
N GLN A 94 0.35 26.34 -10.32
CA GLN A 94 -0.43 27.59 -10.18
C GLN A 94 -1.79 27.48 -10.87
N VAL A 95 -1.82 26.92 -12.09
CA VAL A 95 -3.04 26.76 -12.89
C VAL A 95 -4.11 25.95 -12.16
N TYR A 96 -3.72 24.86 -11.46
CA TYR A 96 -4.67 24.04 -10.70
C TYR A 96 -5.00 24.64 -9.34
N TYR A 97 -4.05 25.35 -8.72
CA TYR A 97 -4.29 26.06 -7.47
C TYR A 97 -5.41 27.11 -7.62
N ASP A 98 -5.37 27.87 -8.73
CA ASP A 98 -6.33 28.94 -9.03
C ASP A 98 -7.75 28.44 -9.33
N LEU A 99 -7.95 27.12 -9.49
CA LEU A 99 -9.27 26.53 -9.70
C LEU A 99 -10.09 26.42 -8.40
N TYR A 100 -9.45 26.52 -7.24
CA TYR A 100 -10.11 26.33 -5.95
C TYR A 100 -10.22 27.66 -5.17
N PRO A 101 -11.39 27.96 -4.57
CA PRO A 101 -11.50 29.06 -3.63
C PRO A 101 -10.60 28.82 -2.41
N HIS A 102 -9.89 29.85 -1.95
CA HIS A 102 -9.02 29.74 -0.78
C HIS A 102 -9.79 29.63 0.55
N ASP A 103 -11.06 30.00 0.56
CA ASP A 103 -11.99 29.82 1.69
C ASP A 103 -12.74 28.47 1.64
N ASP A 104 -12.38 27.59 0.70
CA ASP A 104 -12.92 26.24 0.64
C ASP A 104 -12.62 25.47 1.94
N ALA A 105 -13.62 24.71 2.41
CA ALA A 105 -13.54 24.02 3.69
C ALA A 105 -12.39 23.00 3.79
N ILE A 106 -11.91 22.45 2.68
CA ILE A 106 -10.75 21.54 2.65
C ILE A 106 -9.48 22.34 2.34
N ILE A 107 -9.48 23.09 1.23
CA ILE A 107 -8.25 23.77 0.76
C ILE A 107 -7.78 24.83 1.75
N GLY A 108 -8.69 25.57 2.37
CA GLY A 108 -8.36 26.58 3.38
C GLY A 108 -7.73 26.03 4.66
N GLN A 109 -7.76 24.71 4.89
CA GLN A 109 -7.08 24.05 6.01
C GLN A 109 -5.71 23.45 5.63
N ILE A 110 -5.26 23.61 4.38
CA ILE A 110 -3.97 23.10 3.89
C ILE A 110 -3.01 24.29 3.77
N GLU A 111 -2.19 24.49 4.80
CA GLU A 111 -1.24 25.60 4.89
C GLU A 111 0.04 25.35 4.08
N ASP A 112 0.50 24.11 4.00
CA ASP A 112 1.70 23.72 3.26
C ASP A 112 1.33 23.36 1.82
N VAL A 113 1.48 24.33 0.91
CA VAL A 113 1.24 24.14 -0.54
C VAL A 113 2.49 24.47 -1.32
N ILE A 114 3.02 23.47 -2.03
CA ILE A 114 4.12 23.63 -2.97
C ILE A 114 3.57 23.84 -4.38
N LEU A 115 3.91 24.99 -4.96
CA LEU A 115 3.58 25.34 -6.35
C LEU A 115 4.73 24.97 -7.29
N ALA A 116 4.52 23.93 -8.09
CA ALA A 116 5.42 23.50 -9.15
C ALA A 116 5.20 24.29 -10.44
N LYS A 117 6.26 24.51 -11.22
CA LYS A 117 6.20 25.23 -12.50
C LYS A 117 5.63 24.38 -13.63
N THR A 118 5.86 23.07 -13.60
CA THR A 118 5.36 22.12 -14.60
C THR A 118 4.71 20.90 -13.96
N LEU A 119 4.00 20.09 -14.76
CA LEU A 119 3.41 18.83 -14.28
C LEU A 119 4.48 17.79 -13.93
N GLU A 120 5.62 17.79 -14.64
CA GLU A 120 6.77 16.94 -14.34
C GLU A 120 7.40 17.31 -13.00
N GLU A 121 7.62 18.62 -12.75
CA GLU A 121 8.12 19.09 -11.46
C GLU A 121 7.15 18.75 -10.33
N ARG A 122 5.84 18.86 -10.58
CA ARG A 122 4.80 18.45 -9.63
C ARG A 122 4.94 16.96 -9.27
N LYS A 123 5.08 16.07 -10.26
CA LYS A 123 5.27 14.63 -10.02
C LYS A 123 6.56 14.35 -9.25
N GLN A 124 7.67 14.98 -9.61
CA GLN A 124 8.95 14.82 -8.87
C GLN A 124 8.85 15.24 -7.41
N LYS A 125 8.09 16.29 -7.10
CA LYS A 125 7.87 16.72 -5.71
C LYS A 125 6.98 15.75 -4.93
N LEU A 126 5.92 15.22 -5.54
CA LEU A 126 5.06 14.19 -4.95
C LEU A 126 5.81 12.89 -4.68
N LEU A 127 6.82 12.58 -5.50
CA LEU A 127 7.70 11.43 -5.31
C LEU A 127 8.56 11.50 -4.04
N ASN A 128 8.61 12.61 -3.31
CA ASN A 128 9.36 12.70 -2.06
C ASN A 128 8.73 11.92 -0.89
N ALA A 129 7.47 11.49 -1.02
CA ALA A 129 6.79 10.67 -0.02
C ALA A 129 7.51 9.34 0.25
N ASP A 130 7.37 8.75 1.44
CA ASP A 130 8.01 7.48 1.78
C ASP A 130 7.37 6.27 1.10
N PHE A 131 6.08 6.37 0.76
CA PHE A 131 5.36 5.37 -0.02
C PHE A 131 4.17 6.02 -0.74
N VAL A 132 3.61 5.29 -1.71
CA VAL A 132 2.53 5.79 -2.57
C VAL A 132 1.31 4.88 -2.48
N VAL A 133 0.12 5.47 -2.41
CA VAL A 133 -1.16 4.79 -2.57
C VAL A 133 -1.83 5.30 -3.84
N PHE A 134 -2.03 4.42 -4.81
CA PHE A 134 -2.87 4.68 -5.97
C PHE A 134 -4.30 4.27 -5.63
N ALA A 135 -5.17 5.26 -5.45
CA ALA A 135 -6.60 5.11 -5.25
C ALA A 135 -7.35 5.16 -6.59
N PRO A 136 -8.62 4.70 -6.65
CA PRO A 136 -9.41 4.76 -7.87
C PRO A 136 -9.42 6.15 -8.50
N GLY A 137 -9.20 6.21 -9.82
CA GLY A 137 -8.98 7.48 -10.49
C GLY A 137 -8.75 7.36 -11.99
N GLY A 138 -8.94 8.47 -12.71
CA GLY A 138 -8.86 8.50 -14.17
C GLY A 138 -7.44 8.50 -14.72
N VAL A 139 -7.29 9.04 -15.93
CA VAL A 139 -5.99 9.08 -16.64
C VAL A 139 -4.88 9.84 -15.89
N GLY A 140 -5.23 10.79 -15.01
CA GLY A 140 -4.24 11.49 -14.18
C GLY A 140 -3.58 10.54 -13.16
N THR A 141 -4.36 9.71 -12.49
CA THR A 141 -3.83 8.68 -11.59
C THR A 141 -3.02 7.64 -12.35
N LEU A 142 -3.41 7.31 -13.58
CA LEU A 142 -2.64 6.41 -14.44
C LEU A 142 -1.31 7.04 -14.90
N ASP A 143 -1.27 8.34 -15.21
CA ASP A 143 -0.05 9.09 -15.53
C ASP A 143 0.91 9.10 -14.34
N GLU A 144 0.42 9.39 -13.13
CA GLU A 144 1.20 9.33 -11.90
C GLU A 144 1.75 7.91 -11.66
N LEU A 145 0.90 6.88 -11.78
CA LEU A 145 1.34 5.47 -11.64
C LEU A 145 2.42 5.09 -12.66
N ALA A 146 2.21 5.38 -13.93
CA ALA A 146 3.16 5.04 -14.98
C ALA A 146 4.49 5.80 -14.80
N TYR A 147 4.42 7.09 -14.46
CA TYR A 147 5.59 7.91 -14.20
C TYR A 147 6.40 7.37 -13.01
N ASP A 148 5.74 7.06 -11.90
CA ASP A 148 6.39 6.55 -10.69
C ASP A 148 7.02 5.17 -10.93
N CYS A 149 6.37 4.31 -11.72
CA CYS A 149 6.91 3.01 -12.11
C CYS A 149 8.18 3.16 -12.95
N VAL A 150 8.17 4.04 -13.95
CA VAL A 150 9.34 4.33 -14.79
C VAL A 150 10.46 4.93 -13.96
N ALA A 151 10.15 5.94 -13.13
CA ALA A 151 11.14 6.59 -12.26
C ALA A 151 11.83 5.58 -11.31
N MET A 152 11.08 4.61 -10.80
CA MET A 152 11.61 3.54 -9.96
C MET A 152 12.45 2.53 -10.75
N GLN A 153 12.03 2.12 -11.94
CA GLN A 153 12.77 1.16 -12.78
C GLN A 153 14.07 1.74 -13.32
N ASP A 154 14.06 3.01 -13.72
CA ASP A 154 15.22 3.72 -14.25
C ASP A 154 16.19 4.20 -13.15
N GLY A 155 15.85 3.98 -11.87
CA GLY A 155 16.69 4.31 -10.73
C GLY A 155 16.72 5.80 -10.36
N PHE A 156 15.83 6.62 -10.93
CA PHE A 156 15.64 8.01 -10.51
C PHE A 156 14.98 8.13 -9.13
N LEU A 157 14.24 7.09 -8.73
CA LEU A 157 13.59 6.98 -7.45
C LEU A 157 14.10 5.75 -6.70
N PRO A 158 14.56 5.88 -5.44
CA PRO A 158 14.77 4.71 -4.58
C PRO A 158 13.50 3.89 -4.49
N ILE A 159 13.63 2.56 -4.57
CA ILE A 159 12.47 1.67 -4.47
C ILE A 159 11.72 1.95 -3.18
N LYS A 160 10.42 2.19 -3.31
CA LYS A 160 9.51 2.41 -2.21
C LYS A 160 8.20 1.64 -2.42
N PRO A 161 7.43 1.40 -1.36
CA PRO A 161 6.19 0.65 -1.46
C PRO A 161 5.17 1.39 -2.31
N PHE A 162 4.66 0.72 -3.35
CA PHE A 162 3.50 1.18 -4.11
C PHE A 162 2.30 0.32 -3.75
N ILE A 163 1.25 0.97 -3.26
CA ILE A 163 0.01 0.33 -2.85
C ILE A 163 -1.06 0.61 -3.89
N LEU A 164 -1.72 -0.43 -4.39
CA LEU A 164 -2.92 -0.31 -5.20
C LEU A 164 -4.14 -0.50 -4.29
N PHE A 165 -4.91 0.57 -4.09
CA PHE A 165 -6.15 0.56 -3.32
C PHE A 165 -7.29 0.08 -4.22
N ASN A 166 -7.38 -1.24 -4.35
CA ASN A 166 -8.17 -2.01 -5.31
C ASN A 166 -9.63 -2.17 -4.88
N VAL A 167 -10.26 -1.07 -4.47
CA VAL A 167 -11.68 -1.03 -4.06
C VAL A 167 -12.54 -1.59 -5.18
N ASP A 168 -13.40 -2.56 -4.82
CA ASP A 168 -14.24 -3.31 -5.76
C ASP A 168 -13.50 -3.82 -7.01
N GLY A 169 -12.19 -4.11 -6.88
CA GLY A 169 -11.42 -4.65 -7.99
C GLY A 169 -11.03 -3.66 -9.08
N TYR A 170 -11.05 -2.35 -8.80
CA TYR A 170 -10.75 -1.27 -9.75
C TYR A 170 -9.47 -1.49 -10.58
N PHE A 171 -8.39 -1.96 -9.95
CA PHE A 171 -7.06 -2.12 -10.56
C PHE A 171 -6.82 -3.50 -11.17
N HIS A 172 -7.79 -4.41 -11.14
CA HIS A 172 -7.61 -5.79 -11.63
C HIS A 172 -7.10 -5.86 -13.08
N HIS A 173 -7.69 -5.08 -13.97
CA HIS A 173 -7.29 -5.04 -15.37
C HIS A 173 -5.89 -4.47 -15.56
N LEU A 174 -5.56 -3.40 -14.82
CA LEU A 174 -4.25 -2.77 -14.90
C LEU A 174 -3.16 -3.72 -14.42
N VAL A 175 -3.36 -4.39 -13.28
CA VAL A 175 -2.40 -5.35 -12.73
C VAL A 175 -2.12 -6.49 -13.72
N GLU A 176 -3.16 -7.05 -14.34
CA GLU A 176 -2.98 -8.11 -15.34
C GLU A 176 -2.28 -7.59 -16.61
N TYR A 177 -2.56 -6.36 -17.02
CA TYR A 177 -1.85 -5.75 -18.13
C TYR A 177 -0.36 -5.54 -17.82
N LEU A 178 -0.02 -4.99 -16.65
CA LEU A 178 1.36 -4.80 -16.22
C LEU A 178 2.11 -6.15 -16.09
N LYS A 179 1.44 -7.20 -15.57
CA LYS A 179 1.99 -8.57 -15.59
C LYS A 179 2.26 -9.06 -17.00
N ALA A 180 1.38 -8.77 -17.97
CA ALA A 180 1.57 -9.16 -19.36
C ALA A 180 2.72 -8.39 -20.04
N ILE A 181 2.92 -7.11 -19.72
CA ILE A 181 4.09 -6.33 -20.15
C ILE A 181 5.37 -7.01 -19.67
N ALA A 182 5.44 -7.33 -18.37
CA ALA A 182 6.61 -7.99 -17.79
C ALA A 182 6.85 -9.39 -18.37
N ALA A 183 5.80 -10.19 -18.54
CA ALA A 183 5.89 -11.52 -19.14
C ALA A 183 6.39 -11.51 -20.59
N LYS A 184 6.17 -10.40 -21.32
CA LYS A 184 6.68 -10.19 -22.68
C LYS A 184 8.09 -9.59 -22.71
N GLY A 185 8.71 -9.35 -21.56
CA GLY A 185 10.07 -8.82 -21.46
C GLY A 185 10.20 -7.33 -21.70
N PHE A 186 9.10 -6.57 -21.64
CA PHE A 186 9.13 -5.11 -21.82
C PHE A 186 9.41 -4.34 -20.53
N ALA A 187 9.28 -4.97 -19.37
CA ALA A 187 9.53 -4.36 -18.07
C ALA A 187 9.85 -5.42 -17.01
N ASP A 188 10.50 -5.02 -15.92
CA ASP A 188 10.62 -5.87 -14.74
C ASP A 188 9.30 -5.96 -13.97
N PRO A 189 9.04 -7.06 -13.24
CA PRO A 189 7.89 -7.15 -12.35
C PRO A 189 7.93 -6.07 -11.26
N LEU A 190 6.83 -5.32 -11.14
CA LEU A 190 6.66 -4.30 -10.10
C LEU A 190 6.02 -4.92 -8.85
N PRO A 191 6.56 -4.69 -7.64
CA PRO A 191 6.07 -5.28 -6.42
C PRO A 191 4.95 -4.40 -5.84
N PHE A 192 3.79 -4.38 -6.49
CA PHE A 192 2.62 -3.68 -5.95
C PHE A 192 2.04 -4.43 -4.74
N ILE A 193 1.82 -3.69 -3.65
CA ILE A 193 1.00 -4.15 -2.54
C ILE A 193 -0.46 -3.89 -2.93
N VAL A 194 -1.22 -4.94 -3.17
CA VAL A 194 -2.65 -4.81 -3.49
C VAL A 194 -3.46 -4.98 -2.22
N VAL A 195 -4.37 -4.05 -1.95
CA VAL A 195 -5.32 -4.09 -0.83
C VAL A 195 -6.71 -3.77 -1.35
N ASP A 196 -7.70 -4.54 -0.91
CA ASP A 196 -9.05 -4.48 -1.50
C ASP A 196 -9.98 -3.49 -0.77
N ASP A 197 -9.65 -3.10 0.46
CA ASP A 197 -10.39 -2.13 1.28
C ASP A 197 -9.49 -1.41 2.31
N SER A 198 -10.08 -0.48 3.04
CA SER A 198 -9.44 0.33 4.07
C SER A 198 -9.03 -0.48 5.32
N ASN A 199 -9.60 -1.66 5.55
CA ASN A 199 -9.20 -2.56 6.62
C ASN A 199 -7.87 -3.24 6.28
N GLU A 200 -7.75 -3.81 5.07
CA GLU A 200 -6.50 -4.39 4.57
C GLU A 200 -5.39 -3.33 4.52
N LEU A 201 -5.73 -2.13 4.03
CA LEU A 201 -4.82 -0.99 4.02
C LEU A 201 -4.31 -0.63 5.42
N SER A 202 -5.18 -0.66 6.44
CA SER A 202 -4.77 -0.37 7.82
C SER A 202 -3.72 -1.36 8.34
N VAL A 203 -3.79 -2.63 7.90
CA VAL A 203 -2.78 -3.64 8.21
C VAL A 203 -1.48 -3.32 7.50
N VAL A 204 -1.52 -2.98 6.21
CA VAL A 204 -0.33 -2.56 5.45
C VAL A 204 0.35 -1.37 6.10
N PHE A 205 -0.39 -0.33 6.51
CA PHE A 205 0.19 0.83 7.17
C PHE A 205 0.90 0.48 8.48
N ARG A 206 0.35 -0.45 9.27
CA ARG A 206 1.03 -0.96 10.48
C ARG A 206 2.29 -1.73 10.12
N LEU A 207 2.24 -2.61 9.11
CA LEU A 207 3.41 -3.35 8.63
C LEU A 207 4.50 -2.41 8.10
N LEU A 208 4.13 -1.33 7.40
CA LEU A 208 5.06 -0.31 6.95
C LEU A 208 5.72 0.41 8.14
N LYS A 209 4.96 0.72 9.20
CA LYS A 209 5.49 1.38 10.39
C LYS A 209 6.39 0.47 11.23
N LEU A 210 6.11 -0.82 11.29
CA LEU A 210 6.72 -1.76 12.23
C LEU A 210 7.78 -2.69 11.62
N ARG A 211 7.65 -3.04 10.33
CA ARG A 211 8.51 -4.04 9.67
C ARG A 211 9.24 -3.52 8.44
N TYR A 212 8.69 -2.53 7.72
CA TYR A 212 9.32 -2.07 6.50
C TYR A 212 10.62 -1.34 6.80
N LYS A 213 11.73 -1.91 6.32
CA LYS A 213 13.03 -1.27 6.33
C LYS A 213 13.22 -0.65 4.95
N LYS A 214 13.44 0.66 4.90
CA LYS A 214 13.69 1.42 3.65
C LYS A 214 14.85 0.83 2.82
N GLY A 215 15.69 0.00 3.45
CA GLY A 215 16.86 -0.62 2.82
C GLY A 215 17.95 0.42 2.59
N LYS A 216 19.21 -0.01 2.59
CA LYS A 216 20.35 0.84 2.18
C LYS A 216 20.57 0.79 0.67
N THR A 217 20.04 -0.25 0.03
CA THR A 217 20.16 -0.48 -1.41
C THR A 217 18.81 -0.75 -2.04
N THR A 218 18.71 -0.49 -3.35
CA THR A 218 17.56 -0.82 -4.20
C THR A 218 17.13 -2.29 -4.03
N ALA A 219 18.09 -3.22 -3.99
CA ALA A 219 17.82 -4.64 -3.83
C ALA A 219 17.21 -4.99 -2.47
N GLU A 220 17.69 -4.38 -1.39
CA GLU A 220 17.15 -4.56 -0.04
C GLU A 220 15.72 -4.03 0.07
N ALA A 221 15.47 -2.82 -0.46
CA ALA A 221 14.14 -2.21 -0.47
C ALA A 221 13.14 -3.06 -1.27
N TYR A 222 13.57 -3.60 -2.42
CA TYR A 222 12.76 -4.51 -3.24
C TYR A 222 12.45 -5.81 -2.51
N ALA A 223 13.45 -6.43 -1.88
CA ALA A 223 13.27 -7.66 -1.11
C ALA A 223 12.30 -7.47 0.06
N ALA A 224 12.46 -6.37 0.83
CA ALA A 224 11.57 -6.03 1.94
C ALA A 224 10.12 -5.82 1.47
N THR A 225 9.94 -5.12 0.34
CA THR A 225 8.61 -4.89 -0.24
C THR A 225 7.97 -6.22 -0.69
N ARG A 226 8.73 -7.09 -1.35
CA ARG A 226 8.24 -8.42 -1.76
C ARG A 226 7.89 -9.32 -0.58
N GLN A 227 8.67 -9.28 0.48
CA GLN A 227 8.37 -10.02 1.70
C GLN A 227 7.05 -9.55 2.30
N LEU A 228 6.82 -8.23 2.39
CA LEU A 228 5.57 -7.68 2.88
C LEU A 228 4.37 -8.13 2.03
N ILE A 229 4.49 -8.12 0.69
CA ILE A 229 3.43 -8.62 -0.21
C ILE A 229 3.12 -10.10 0.05
N TYR A 230 4.16 -10.91 0.28
CA TYR A 230 4.01 -12.33 0.51
C TYR A 230 3.36 -12.63 1.88
N GLU A 231 3.73 -11.89 2.91
CA GLU A 231 3.24 -12.09 4.28
C GLU A 231 1.89 -11.43 4.55
N LEU A 232 1.52 -10.36 3.84
CA LEU A 232 0.28 -9.61 4.08
C LEU A 232 -0.97 -10.51 4.19
N PRO A 233 -1.23 -11.47 3.29
CA PRO A 233 -2.39 -12.35 3.40
C PRO A 233 -2.43 -13.17 4.70
N TYR A 234 -1.28 -13.51 5.28
CA TYR A 234 -1.21 -14.20 6.57
C TYR A 234 -1.71 -13.29 7.70
N PHE A 235 -1.28 -12.02 7.73
CA PHE A 235 -1.77 -11.04 8.70
C PHE A 235 -3.28 -10.82 8.58
N LEU A 236 -3.78 -10.68 7.35
CA LEU A 236 -5.22 -10.51 7.09
C LEU A 236 -6.02 -11.72 7.59
N LYS A 237 -5.50 -12.93 7.40
CA LYS A 237 -6.15 -14.16 7.84
C LYS A 237 -6.14 -14.37 9.35
N LYS A 238 -5.04 -14.01 10.03
CA LYS A 238 -4.92 -14.10 11.48
C LYS A 238 -5.74 -13.02 12.19
N LYS A 239 -5.90 -11.85 11.55
CA LYS A 239 -6.73 -10.77 12.08
C LYS A 239 -8.22 -11.04 11.88
N THR A 240 -8.75 -11.99 12.65
CA THR A 240 -10.16 -12.43 12.57
C THR A 240 -11.14 -11.40 13.12
N ASP A 241 -10.71 -10.56 14.05
CA ASP A 241 -11.53 -9.52 14.67
C ASP A 241 -10.68 -8.36 15.23
N SER A 242 -11.32 -7.46 15.99
CA SER A 242 -10.70 -6.27 16.56
C SER A 242 -9.77 -6.54 17.75
N SER A 243 -9.89 -7.69 18.41
CA SER A 243 -9.06 -8.08 19.57
C SER A 243 -7.67 -8.56 19.17
N VAL A 244 -7.51 -9.05 17.93
CA VAL A 244 -6.20 -9.44 17.40
C VAL A 244 -5.51 -8.22 16.81
N HIS A 245 -4.33 -7.87 17.32
CA HIS A 245 -3.52 -6.77 16.80
C HIS A 245 -2.40 -7.26 15.88
N VAL A 246 -2.00 -6.40 14.92
CA VAL A 246 -0.94 -6.73 13.97
C VAL A 246 0.39 -6.90 14.72
N GLU A 247 0.59 -6.09 15.74
CA GLU A 247 1.73 -6.08 16.65
C GLU A 247 1.93 -7.44 17.33
N ASP A 248 0.84 -8.06 17.81
CA ASP A 248 0.88 -9.37 18.45
C ASP A 248 1.31 -10.46 17.46
N ILE A 249 0.75 -10.44 16.24
CA ILE A 249 1.10 -11.38 15.17
C ILE A 249 2.59 -11.24 14.81
N ILE A 250 3.12 -10.01 14.74
CA ILE A 250 4.54 -9.78 14.49
C ILE A 250 5.39 -10.38 15.61
N ALA A 251 5.04 -10.13 16.87
CA ALA A 251 5.77 -10.64 18.02
C ALA A 251 5.81 -12.18 18.04
N GLU A 252 4.69 -12.83 17.73
CA GLU A 252 4.61 -14.29 17.59
C GLU A 252 5.51 -14.82 16.47
N MET A 253 5.48 -14.20 15.29
CA MET A 253 6.35 -14.58 14.17
C MET A 253 7.82 -14.47 14.54
N ASP A 254 8.22 -13.34 15.14
CA ASP A 254 9.61 -13.09 15.54
C ASP A 254 10.07 -14.06 16.63
N ALA A 255 9.18 -14.47 17.55
CA ALA A 255 9.48 -15.49 18.55
C ALA A 255 9.75 -16.86 17.90
N VAL A 256 8.91 -17.27 16.94
CA VAL A 256 9.12 -18.52 16.18
C VAL A 256 10.41 -18.47 15.38
N GLU A 257 10.73 -17.33 14.75
CA GLU A 257 11.94 -17.18 13.95
C GLU A 257 13.22 -17.24 14.79
N LYS A 258 13.23 -16.63 15.98
CA LYS A 258 14.40 -16.59 16.87
C LYS A 258 14.56 -17.87 17.68
N GLN A 259 13.48 -18.38 18.27
CA GLN A 259 13.53 -19.41 19.32
C GLN A 259 12.81 -20.71 18.94
N GLY A 260 12.05 -20.71 17.84
CA GLY A 260 11.28 -21.88 17.40
C GLY A 260 12.15 -23.03 16.90
N SER A 261 11.62 -24.24 17.00
CA SER A 261 12.20 -25.43 16.39
C SER A 261 12.17 -25.35 14.85
N ALA A 262 12.96 -26.17 14.17
CA ALA A 262 12.92 -26.25 12.71
C ALA A 262 11.51 -26.62 12.19
N GLU A 263 10.77 -27.44 12.93
CA GLU A 263 9.39 -27.82 12.59
C GLU A 263 8.43 -26.63 12.72
N GLN A 264 8.53 -25.86 13.81
CA GLN A 264 7.70 -24.66 14.02
C GLN A 264 7.96 -23.59 12.95
N LYS A 265 9.23 -23.37 12.57
CA LYS A 265 9.58 -22.44 11.50
C LYS A 265 9.03 -22.89 10.14
N GLN A 266 9.11 -24.19 9.85
CA GLN A 266 8.56 -24.75 8.62
C GLN A 266 7.02 -24.67 8.60
N GLU A 267 6.37 -24.90 9.73
CA GLU A 267 4.92 -24.76 9.86
C GLU A 267 4.46 -23.32 9.60
N LEU A 268 5.10 -22.33 10.24
CA LEU A 268 4.83 -20.91 9.99
C LEU A 268 5.01 -20.55 8.51
N ALA A 269 6.11 -20.99 7.88
CA ALA A 269 6.36 -20.75 6.47
C ALA A 269 5.25 -21.35 5.57
N ASN A 270 4.77 -22.55 5.90
CA ASN A 270 3.66 -23.19 5.19
C ASN A 270 2.33 -22.46 5.39
N GLU A 271 2.07 -21.92 6.59
CA GLU A 271 0.87 -21.12 6.85
C GLU A 271 0.86 -19.83 6.04
N ILE A 272 2.01 -19.15 5.99
CA ILE A 272 2.18 -17.91 5.20
C ILE A 272 1.97 -18.22 3.71
N GLU A 273 2.63 -19.25 3.18
CA GLU A 273 2.47 -19.64 1.77
C GLU A 273 1.01 -19.97 1.45
N LYS A 274 0.34 -20.72 2.33
CA LYS A 274 -1.06 -21.09 2.15
C LYS A 274 -1.96 -19.85 2.13
N ALA A 275 -1.78 -18.92 3.06
CA ALA A 275 -2.57 -17.68 3.10
C ALA A 275 -2.36 -16.83 1.84
N TYR A 276 -1.10 -16.73 1.37
CA TYR A 276 -0.76 -16.03 0.14
C TYR A 276 -1.47 -16.62 -1.08
N LEU A 277 -1.38 -17.94 -1.25
CA LEU A 277 -2.02 -18.63 -2.38
C LEU A 277 -3.55 -18.54 -2.32
N GLU A 278 -4.15 -18.65 -1.14
CA GLU A 278 -5.60 -18.52 -0.96
C GLU A 278 -6.10 -17.13 -1.38
N LYS A 279 -5.43 -16.05 -0.95
CA LYS A 279 -5.80 -14.68 -1.33
C LYS A 279 -5.60 -14.41 -2.83
N GLU A 280 -4.53 -14.92 -3.44
CA GLU A 280 -4.34 -14.80 -4.89
C GLU A 280 -5.42 -15.55 -5.69
N ILE A 281 -5.87 -16.71 -5.19
CA ILE A 281 -6.98 -17.46 -5.79
C ILE A 281 -8.30 -16.68 -5.66
N GLU A 282 -8.59 -16.13 -4.49
CA GLU A 282 -9.77 -15.30 -4.23
C GLU A 282 -9.84 -14.11 -5.20
N ARG A 283 -8.76 -13.33 -5.28
CA ARG A 283 -8.68 -12.19 -6.23
C ARG A 283 -8.84 -12.64 -7.67
N MET A 284 -8.31 -13.81 -8.04
CA MET A 284 -8.48 -14.36 -9.39
C MET A 284 -9.94 -14.71 -9.69
N TYR A 285 -10.68 -15.27 -8.73
CA TYR A 285 -12.10 -15.54 -8.88
C TYR A 285 -12.93 -14.26 -8.99
N ASP A 286 -12.67 -13.27 -8.13
CA ASP A 286 -13.35 -11.97 -8.19
C ASP A 286 -13.14 -11.29 -9.56
N ARG A 287 -11.91 -11.34 -10.07
CA ARG A 287 -11.60 -10.91 -11.45
C ARG A 287 -12.45 -11.61 -12.48
N LEU A 288 -12.53 -12.94 -12.45
CA LEU A 288 -13.27 -13.68 -13.48
C LEU A 288 -14.76 -13.39 -13.42
N ALA A 289 -15.31 -13.26 -12.20
CA ALA A 289 -16.70 -12.86 -12.00
C ALA A 289 -16.98 -11.48 -12.63
N LYS A 290 -16.10 -10.51 -12.41
CA LYS A 290 -16.26 -9.13 -12.91
C LYS A 290 -15.96 -8.95 -14.40
N THR A 291 -15.06 -9.77 -14.95
CA THR A 291 -14.65 -9.67 -16.37
C THR A 291 -15.48 -10.53 -17.32
N GLY A 292 -16.36 -11.39 -16.79
CA GLY A 292 -17.17 -12.31 -17.58
C GLY A 292 -16.36 -13.33 -18.39
N ARG A 293 -15.06 -13.50 -18.10
CA ARG A 293 -14.19 -14.48 -18.78
C ARG A 293 -14.35 -15.86 -18.14
N ASP A 294 -14.38 -16.87 -19.00
CA ASP A 294 -14.61 -18.27 -18.65
C ASP A 294 -13.62 -18.79 -17.59
N THR A 295 -14.15 -19.45 -16.56
CA THR A 295 -13.42 -19.95 -15.38
C THR A 295 -12.52 -21.15 -15.69
N SER A 296 -12.46 -21.60 -16.95
CA SER A 296 -11.68 -22.75 -17.42
C SER A 296 -10.17 -22.62 -17.12
N ILE A 297 -9.59 -21.41 -17.15
CA ILE A 297 -8.18 -21.17 -16.76
C ILE A 297 -7.94 -21.47 -15.26
N VAL A 298 -8.96 -21.32 -14.42
CA VAL A 298 -8.89 -21.61 -12.98
C VAL A 298 -8.78 -23.11 -12.72
N SER A 299 -9.45 -23.91 -13.55
CA SER A 299 -9.38 -25.37 -13.51
C SER A 299 -7.93 -25.85 -13.59
N ASP A 300 -7.09 -25.21 -14.41
CA ASP A 300 -5.68 -25.58 -14.59
C ASP A 300 -4.83 -25.25 -13.35
N LYS A 301 -5.00 -24.06 -12.76
CA LYS A 301 -4.29 -23.70 -11.51
C LYS A 301 -4.74 -24.56 -10.33
N LEU A 302 -6.03 -24.87 -10.21
CA LEU A 302 -6.56 -25.81 -9.20
C LEU A 302 -6.06 -27.23 -9.43
N THR A 303 -5.96 -27.65 -10.70
CA THR A 303 -5.39 -28.95 -11.08
C THR A 303 -3.92 -29.03 -10.68
N ASN A 304 -3.15 -27.95 -10.87
CA ASN A 304 -1.76 -27.87 -10.45
C ASN A 304 -1.62 -27.83 -8.92
N LEU A 305 -2.50 -27.13 -8.21
CA LEU A 305 -2.55 -27.14 -6.74
C LEU A 305 -2.89 -28.53 -6.17
N LYS A 306 -3.87 -29.22 -6.77
CA LYS A 306 -4.22 -30.61 -6.41
C LYS A 306 -3.08 -31.58 -6.71
N LYS A 307 -2.39 -31.43 -7.84
CA LYS A 307 -1.20 -32.22 -8.18
C LYS A 307 -0.07 -32.02 -7.15
N ARG A 308 0.18 -30.78 -6.70
CA ARG A 308 1.17 -30.49 -5.65
C ARG A 308 0.77 -31.03 -4.28
N LYS A 309 -0.51 -30.92 -3.89
CA LYS A 309 -1.04 -31.57 -2.67
C LYS A 309 -0.88 -33.09 -2.69
N LYS A 310 -1.03 -33.71 -3.86
CA LYS A 310 -0.88 -35.16 -4.03
C LYS A 310 0.60 -35.57 -3.97
N ALA A 311 1.49 -34.79 -4.58
CA ALA A 311 2.94 -34.98 -4.52
C ALA A 311 3.47 -34.90 -3.08
N ASN A 312 3.07 -33.89 -2.31
CA ASN A 312 3.50 -33.72 -0.90
C ASN A 312 2.91 -34.76 0.07
N LYS A 313 1.81 -35.44 -0.29
CA LYS A 313 1.27 -36.57 0.48
C LYS A 313 1.93 -37.90 0.14
N SER A 314 2.58 -38.02 -1.02
CA SER A 314 3.32 -39.22 -1.44
C SER A 314 4.80 -39.23 -1.02
N THR A 315 5.27 -38.20 -0.31
CA THR A 315 6.65 -38.07 0.20
C THR A 315 6.75 -38.09 1.73
N LYS A 316 5.64 -38.37 2.43
CA LYS A 316 5.60 -38.77 3.85
C LYS A 316 5.26 -40.25 3.93
#